data_AF-A0A1Z9F2K9-F1
#
_entry.id   AF-A0A1Z9F2K9-F1
#
_cell.length_a   1.000
_cell.length_b   1.000
_cell.length_c   1.000
_cell.angle_alpha   90.00
_cell.angle_beta   90.00
_cell.angle_gamma   90.00
#
_symmetry.space_group_name_H-M   'P 1'
#
loop_
_entity.id
_entity.type
_entity.pdbx_description
1 polymer ?
#
loop_
_entity_poly.entity_id
_entity_poly.type
_entity_poly.pdbx_seq_one_letter_code
_entity_poly.pdbx_strand_id
1 'polypeptide(L)' 'MKNWISVTERLPKEGEPCWYFFEVVGKHRGFYGGLYVDEEGKEWPGMSIFYNDYGFLTGDVTHWHPDQEECPGK' A
#
# COMPACT_ATOMS: atom_id res chain seq x y z
N MET A 1 12.29 -11.66 -0.60
CA MET A 1 10.82 -11.75 -0.56
C MET A 1 10.34 -12.10 -1.96
N LYS A 2 9.87 -13.31 -2.24
CA LYS A 2 9.33 -13.63 -3.58
C LYS A 2 7.99 -12.89 -3.74
N ASN A 3 7.73 -12.33 -4.93
CA ASN A 3 6.43 -11.81 -5.38
C ASN A 3 5.90 -10.49 -4.77
N TRP A 4 6.69 -9.76 -3.98
CA TRP A 4 6.31 -8.40 -3.57
C TRP A 4 6.56 -7.42 -4.73
N ILE A 5 5.62 -6.51 -4.93
CA ILE A 5 5.59 -5.55 -6.04
C ILE A 5 5.96 -4.17 -5.51
N SER A 6 6.94 -3.52 -6.13
CA SER A 6 7.31 -2.15 -5.77
C SER A 6 6.16 -1.18 -6.11
N VAL A 7 5.85 -0.25 -5.22
CA VAL A 7 4.87 0.82 -5.49
C VAL A 7 5.29 1.73 -6.66
N THR A 8 6.59 1.76 -6.98
CA THR A 8 7.13 2.50 -8.14
C THR A 8 6.98 1.75 -9.45
N GLU A 9 6.77 0.43 -9.40
CA GLU A 9 6.52 -0.41 -10.58
C GLU A 9 5.03 -0.43 -10.91
N ARG A 10 4.19 -0.71 -9.91
CA ARG A 10 2.75 -0.81 -10.06
C ARG A 10 2.06 -0.63 -8.72
N LEU A 11 0.92 0.05 -8.72
CA LEU A 11 0.03 0.18 -7.56
C LEU A 11 -1.13 -0.84 -7.64
N PRO A 12 -1.74 -1.23 -6.51
CA PRO A 12 -3.00 -1.97 -6.50
C PRO A 12 -4.13 -1.13 -7.12
N LYS A 13 -5.30 -1.76 -7.36
CA LYS A 13 -6.52 -1.00 -7.64
C LYS A 13 -7.06 -0.38 -6.36
N GLU A 14 -7.70 0.77 -6.46
CA GLU A 14 -8.37 1.39 -5.30
C GLU A 14 -9.41 0.44 -4.70
N GLY A 15 -9.37 0.29 -3.38
CA GLY A 15 -10.18 -0.66 -2.62
C GLY A 15 -9.68 -2.11 -2.67
N GLU A 16 -8.58 -2.41 -3.37
CA GLU A 16 -8.04 -3.77 -3.44
C GLU A 16 -7.43 -4.19 -2.09
N PRO A 17 -7.83 -5.35 -1.53
CA PRO A 17 -7.20 -5.90 -0.35
C PRO A 17 -5.77 -6.35 -0.67
N CYS A 18 -4.83 -5.93 0.17
CA CYS A 18 -3.42 -6.20 -0.03
C CYS A 18 -2.65 -6.29 1.29
N TRP A 19 -1.46 -6.85 1.20
CA TRP A 19 -0.41 -6.66 2.18
C TRP A 19 0.49 -5.50 1.74
N TYR A 20 0.92 -4.66 2.67
CA TYR A 20 1.85 -3.56 2.42
C TYR A 20 3.00 -3.58 3.41
N PHE A 21 4.16 -3.12 2.96
CA PHE A 21 5.41 -3.10 3.73
C PHE A 21 5.93 -1.68 3.88
N PHE A 22 6.14 -1.28 5.13
CA PHE A 22 6.86 -0.07 5.52
C PHE A 22 8.06 -0.46 6.38
N GLU A 23 9.24 0.09 6.09
CA GLU A 23 10.51 -0.29 6.72
C GLU A 23 10.49 -0.21 8.25
N VAL A 24 9.80 0.79 8.82
CA VAL A 24 9.79 1.05 10.28
C VAL A 24 8.90 0.06 11.04
N VAL A 25 7.75 -0.32 10.48
CA VAL A 25 6.71 -1.11 11.19
C VAL A 25 6.50 -2.52 10.63
N GLY A 26 7.07 -2.81 9.46
CA GLY A 26 7.02 -4.10 8.80
C GLY A 26 5.83 -4.28 7.88
N LYS A 27 5.27 -5.49 7.88
CA LYS A 27 4.20 -5.92 6.97
C LYS A 27 2.84 -5.82 7.65
N HIS A 28 1.87 -5.25 6.97
CA HIS A 28 0.49 -5.15 7.44
C HIS A 28 -0.47 -5.58 6.35
N ARG A 29 -1.63 -6.11 6.76
CA ARG A 29 -2.77 -6.42 5.89
C ARG A 29 -3.77 -5.27 5.94
N GLY A 30 -4.32 -4.90 4.79
CA GLY A 30 -5.31 -3.83 4.68
C GLY A 30 -5.69 -3.60 3.23
N PHE A 31 -5.84 -2.34 2.85
CA PHE A 31 -6.35 -1.94 1.54
C PHE A 31 -5.53 -0.80 0.94
N TYR A 32 -5.58 -0.69 -0.38
CA TYR A 32 -5.07 0.48 -1.09
C TYR A 32 -6.17 1.52 -1.31
N GLY A 33 -5.89 2.76 -0.93
CA GLY A 33 -6.84 3.88 -0.96
C GLY A 33 -6.65 4.88 -2.10
N GLY A 34 -5.74 4.60 -3.05
CA GLY A 34 -5.43 5.53 -4.14
C GLY A 34 -4.26 6.45 -3.82
N LEU A 35 -4.09 7.48 -4.64
CA LEU A 35 -3.13 8.57 -4.40
C LEU A 35 -3.81 9.67 -3.60
N TYR A 36 -3.03 10.36 -2.77
CA TYR A 36 -3.48 11.60 -2.15
C TYR A 36 -3.89 12.63 -3.21
N VAL A 37 -5.08 13.19 -3.03
CA VAL A 37 -5.64 14.28 -3.84
C VAL A 37 -5.80 15.50 -2.93
N ASP A 38 -5.26 16.64 -3.34
CA ASP A 38 -5.40 17.88 -2.58
C ASP A 38 -6.76 18.58 -2.81
N GLU A 39 -6.97 19.71 -2.14
CA GLU A 39 -8.21 20.49 -2.22
C GLU A 39 -8.48 21.04 -3.64
N GLU A 40 -7.46 21.13 -4.49
CA GLU A 40 -7.58 21.58 -5.88
C GLU A 40 -7.86 20.41 -6.84
N GLY A 41 -7.94 19.18 -6.33
CA GLY A 41 -8.18 17.97 -7.12
C GLY A 41 -6.92 17.40 -7.77
N LYS A 42 -5.72 17.84 -7.36
CA LYS A 42 -4.46 17.34 -7.92
C LYS A 42 -4.01 16.08 -7.19
N GLU A 43 -3.79 15.01 -7.97
CA GLU A 43 -3.15 13.78 -7.50
C GLU A 43 -1.64 14.00 -7.26
N TRP A 44 -1.13 13.44 -6.17
CA TRP A 44 0.29 13.51 -5.80
C TRP A 44 0.96 12.15 -5.99
N PRO A 45 1.75 11.97 -7.08
CA PRO A 45 2.52 10.75 -7.30
C PRO A 45 3.47 10.47 -6.14
N GLY A 46 3.55 9.20 -5.72
CA GLY A 46 4.33 8.78 -4.56
C GLY A 46 3.61 8.90 -3.23
N MET A 47 2.52 9.69 -3.13
CA MET A 47 1.69 9.77 -1.93
C MET A 47 0.58 8.70 -1.93
N SER A 48 0.99 7.45 -2.14
CA SER A 48 0.10 6.29 -2.11
C SER A 48 -0.46 6.05 -0.70
N ILE A 49 -1.77 5.86 -0.60
CA ILE A 49 -2.48 5.67 0.66
C ILE A 49 -2.73 4.17 0.88
N PHE A 50 -2.23 3.64 1.99
CA PHE A 50 -2.55 2.29 2.47
C PHE A 50 -3.17 2.38 3.85
N TYR A 51 -4.22 1.61 4.11
CA TYR A 51 -4.95 1.72 5.37
C TYR A 51 -5.50 0.39 5.86
N ASN A 52 -5.77 0.34 7.16
CA ASN A 52 -6.50 -0.72 7.85
C ASN A 52 -7.28 -0.12 9.03
N ASP A 53 -7.86 -0.97 9.87
CA ASP A 53 -8.67 -0.52 11.03
C ASP A 53 -7.87 0.30 12.07
N TYR A 54 -6.53 0.26 12.01
CA TYR A 54 -5.66 0.96 12.95
C TYR A 54 -5.18 2.34 12.44
N GLY A 55 -5.41 2.67 11.17
CA GLY A 55 -5.00 3.94 10.58
C GLY A 55 -4.53 3.81 9.14
N PHE A 56 -3.75 4.78 8.69
CA PHE A 56 -3.24 4.85 7.32
C PHE A 56 -1.77 5.27 7.27
N LEU A 57 -1.10 4.88 6.19
CA LEU A 57 0.24 5.32 5.81
C LEU A 57 0.18 5.98 4.44
N THR A 58 0.91 7.08 4.26
CA THR A 58 0.98 7.81 2.99
C THR A 58 2.42 8.02 2.57
N GLY A 59 2.83 7.44 1.44
CA GLY A 59 4.18 7.64 0.88
C GLY A 59 5.32 6.88 1.55
N ASP A 60 5.07 6.22 2.68
CA ASP A 60 6.05 5.42 3.41
C ASP A 60 6.11 3.95 2.95
N VAL A 61 5.05 3.46 2.30
CA VAL A 61 4.97 2.08 1.81
C VAL A 61 5.84 1.92 0.57
N THR A 62 6.72 0.92 0.58
CA THR A 62 7.64 0.66 -0.54
C THR A 62 7.20 -0.50 -1.41
N HIS A 63 6.56 -1.50 -0.82
CA HIS A 63 6.14 -2.71 -1.52
C HIS A 63 4.77 -3.18 -1.05
N TRP A 64 4.07 -3.88 -1.93
CA TRP A 64 2.81 -4.53 -1.62
C TRP A 64 2.75 -5.94 -2.20
N HIS A 65 1.78 -6.72 -1.73
CA HIS A 65 1.50 -8.07 -2.20
C HIS A 65 -0.03 -8.28 -2.25
N PRO A 66 -0.58 -8.91 -3.29
CA PRO A 66 -2.00 -9.27 -3.33
C PRO A 66 -2.40 -10.09 -2.10
N ASP A 67 -3.60 -9.87 -1.58
CA ASP A 67 -4.09 -10.61 -0.42
C ASP A 67 -4.57 -12.02 -0.79
N GLN A 68 -3.63 -12.96 -0.89
CA GLN A 68 -3.87 -14.35 -1.34
C GLN A 68 -3.38 -15.41 -0.34
N GLU A 69 -2.75 -15.00 0.75
CA GLU A 69 -2.15 -15.89 1.76
C GLU A 69 -2.22 -15.26 3.15
N GLU A 70 -2.03 -16.07 4.20
CA GLU A 70 -2.17 -15.63 5.60
C GLU A 70 -1.07 -14.62 6.01
N CYS A 71 0.15 -14.75 5.45
CA CYS A 71 1.22 -13.77 5.62
C CYS A 71 2.30 -14.02 4.54
N PRO A 72 2.51 -13.09 3.59
CA PRO A 72 3.46 -13.30 2.51
C PRO A 72 4.91 -13.46 2.96
N GLY A 73 5.54 -14.55 2.54
CA GLY A 73 6.94 -14.86 2.82
C GLY A 73 7.23 -15.13 4.30
N LYS A 74 6.27 -15.73 5.01
CA LYS A 74 6.48 -16.38 6.31
C LYS A 74 7.20 -17.72 6.13
#